data_AF-A0A4Q2ZA94-F1
#
_entry.id   AF-A0A4Q2ZA94-F1
#
_cell.length_a   1.000
_cell.length_b   1.000
_cell.length_c   1.000
_cell.angle_alpha   90.00
_cell.angle_beta   90.00
_cell.angle_gamma   90.00
#
_symmetry.space_group_name_H-M   'P 1'
#
loop_
_entity.id
_entity.type
_entity.pdbx_description
1 polymer ?
#
loop_
_entity_poly.entity_id
_entity_poly.type
_entity_poly.pdbx_seq_one_letter_code
_entity_poly.pdbx_strand_id
1 'polypeptide(L)'
;MKFHPLLVAFLATTAAASCANFTWTGTVDANWNTAANWTGGAPASANTTALVFDSGAQVVTVNNINGGLVLNSLSISSASPARTFNGNLLRFAGTSPQINLATTGGHTVISAPLQLDANLRTNSPANFVSHLRIPGNVSGTGGIIAHQGVTELTGTNIFTGATVVRNGGLLGVAGGGVAGSSGISVETGGEFQLLKNTFVSRPMTLSGGLTSSARQNVIFGGTSPSCEYSGAISVVGDSEIRAFSGSDSSLEAMVVFPVSGAVNLAGGDLIASTEGPGNTLKFSSVITGTGDVTAEAADG
;
A
#
# COMPACT_ATOMS: atom_id res chain seq x y z
N MET A 1 56.35 -25.71 -29.70
CA MET A 1 55.43 -24.62 -29.31
C MET A 1 54.01 -25.15 -29.42
N LYS A 2 53.33 -25.39 -28.29
CA LYS A 2 51.95 -25.91 -28.23
C LYS A 2 51.00 -24.72 -28.05
N PHE A 3 50.20 -24.41 -29.06
CA PHE A 3 49.18 -23.36 -28.99
C PHE A 3 47.95 -23.90 -28.22
N HIS A 4 47.55 -23.18 -27.18
CA HIS A 4 46.31 -23.41 -26.44
C HIS A 4 45.17 -22.66 -27.15
N PRO A 5 44.03 -23.30 -27.47
CA PRO A 5 42.88 -22.58 -28.01
C PRO A 5 42.19 -21.81 -26.89
N LEU A 6 42.15 -20.49 -27.03
CA LEU A 6 41.41 -19.58 -26.16
C LEU A 6 39.91 -19.78 -26.41
N LEU A 7 39.20 -20.35 -25.43
CA LEU A 7 37.75 -20.46 -25.44
C LEU A 7 37.16 -19.05 -25.19
N VAL A 8 36.62 -18.42 -26.22
CA VAL A 8 35.86 -17.17 -26.10
C VAL A 8 34.46 -17.53 -25.58
N ALA A 9 34.20 -17.25 -24.31
CA ALA A 9 32.87 -17.35 -23.73
C ALA A 9 32.01 -16.18 -24.23
N PHE A 10 31.03 -16.49 -25.08
CA PHE A 10 30.03 -15.54 -25.54
C PHE A 10 29.05 -15.29 -24.38
N LEU A 11 29.15 -14.14 -23.70
CA LEU A 11 28.12 -13.69 -22.76
C LEU A 11 26.86 -13.36 -23.56
N ALA A 12 25.91 -14.29 -23.61
CA ALA A 12 24.55 -14.01 -24.06
C ALA A 12 23.87 -13.12 -23.02
N THR A 13 23.92 -11.81 -23.22
CA THR A 13 23.06 -10.86 -22.51
C THR A 13 21.62 -11.15 -22.94
N THR A 14 20.84 -11.82 -22.10
CA THR A 14 19.40 -11.96 -22.30
C THR A 14 18.77 -10.58 -22.23
N ALA A 15 18.34 -10.05 -23.39
CA ALA A 15 17.57 -8.82 -23.45
C ALA A 15 16.29 -9.02 -22.62
N ALA A 16 16.03 -8.13 -21.66
CA ALA A 16 14.78 -8.14 -20.93
C ALA A 16 13.62 -7.94 -21.91
N ALA A 17 12.62 -8.82 -21.87
CA ALA A 17 11.43 -8.67 -22.69
C ALA A 17 10.72 -7.36 -22.34
N SER A 18 10.46 -6.52 -23.34
CA SER A 18 9.72 -5.27 -23.16
C SER A 18 8.26 -5.56 -22.81
N CYS A 19 7.68 -4.77 -21.90
CA CYS A 19 6.25 -4.90 -21.58
C CYS A 19 5.37 -4.58 -22.79
N ALA A 20 4.33 -5.39 -23.02
CA ALA A 20 3.30 -5.13 -24.01
C ALA A 20 2.30 -4.11 -23.44
N ASN A 21 2.20 -2.93 -24.06
CA ASN A 21 1.33 -1.85 -23.59
C ASN A 21 -0.05 -1.92 -24.25
N PHE A 22 -1.09 -1.82 -23.42
CA PHE A 22 -2.47 -1.67 -23.84
C PHE A 22 -3.03 -0.37 -23.25
N THR A 23 -3.37 0.57 -24.11
CA THR A 23 -3.85 1.90 -23.67
C THR A 23 -5.36 1.98 -23.76
N TRP A 24 -6.02 2.26 -22.65
CA TRP A 24 -7.46 2.43 -22.56
C TRP A 24 -7.90 3.70 -23.29
N THR A 25 -8.77 3.53 -24.27
CA THR A 25 -9.49 4.62 -24.95
C THR A 25 -10.90 4.76 -24.39
N GLY A 26 -11.56 3.64 -24.06
CA GLY A 26 -12.91 3.59 -23.48
C GLY A 26 -14.00 4.16 -24.38
N THR A 27 -13.83 4.09 -25.70
CA THR A 27 -14.68 4.74 -26.69
C THR A 27 -16.01 4.03 -26.94
N VAL A 28 -16.13 2.75 -26.57
CA VAL A 28 -17.32 1.93 -26.84
C VAL A 28 -18.12 1.68 -25.57
N ASP A 29 -17.50 1.05 -24.57
CA ASP A 29 -18.15 0.69 -23.31
C ASP A 29 -17.13 0.59 -22.16
N ALA A 30 -17.57 0.16 -20.98
CA ALA A 30 -16.72 0.01 -19.79
C ALA A 30 -15.97 -1.33 -19.72
N ASN A 31 -16.13 -2.22 -20.71
CA ASN A 31 -15.65 -3.61 -20.66
C ASN A 31 -14.23 -3.76 -21.20
N TRP A 32 -13.38 -4.48 -20.46
CA TRP A 32 -11.99 -4.70 -20.87
C TRP A 32 -11.83 -5.70 -22.03
N ASN A 33 -12.77 -6.63 -22.22
CA ASN A 33 -12.75 -7.59 -23.32
C ASN A 33 -13.23 -6.98 -24.66
N THR A 34 -13.77 -5.75 -24.65
CA THR A 34 -14.14 -5.03 -25.88
C THR A 34 -12.88 -4.44 -26.50
N ALA A 35 -12.35 -5.10 -27.55
CA ALA A 35 -11.06 -4.72 -28.16
C ALA A 35 -10.98 -3.27 -28.64
N ALA A 36 -12.11 -2.68 -29.07
CA ALA A 36 -12.18 -1.29 -29.53
C ALA A 36 -11.95 -0.24 -28.42
N ASN A 37 -12.06 -0.62 -27.14
CA ASN A 37 -11.72 0.25 -26.00
C ASN A 37 -10.21 0.36 -25.75
N TRP A 38 -9.37 -0.31 -26.55
CA TRP A 38 -7.93 -0.38 -26.32
C TRP A 38 -7.15 -0.11 -27.59
N THR A 39 -6.10 0.70 -27.47
CA THR A 39 -5.04 0.73 -28.47
C THR A 39 -4.24 -0.57 -28.34
N GLY A 40 -4.14 -1.33 -29.43
CA GLY A 40 -3.50 -2.65 -29.46
C GLY A 40 -4.46 -3.84 -29.31
N GLY A 41 -5.77 -3.59 -29.21
CA GLY A 41 -6.79 -4.63 -29.01
C GLY A 41 -6.97 -4.99 -27.54
N ALA A 42 -7.86 -5.95 -27.25
CA ALA A 42 -8.13 -6.37 -25.87
C ALA A 42 -6.83 -6.88 -25.20
N PRO A 43 -6.56 -6.53 -23.92
CA PRO A 43 -5.34 -6.91 -23.24
C PRO A 43 -5.11 -8.42 -23.20
N ALA A 44 -3.96 -8.86 -23.69
CA ALA A 44 -3.51 -10.23 -23.53
C ALA A 44 -2.97 -10.45 -22.10
N SER A 45 -3.25 -11.61 -21.52
CA SER A 45 -2.82 -11.97 -20.17
C SER A 45 -1.35 -12.44 -20.18
N ALA A 46 -0.45 -11.68 -19.54
CA ALA A 46 0.96 -12.03 -19.42
C ALA A 46 1.64 -11.30 -18.25
N ASN A 47 2.72 -11.86 -17.72
CA ASN A 47 3.55 -11.22 -16.68
C ASN A 47 4.40 -10.04 -17.21
N THR A 48 4.21 -9.65 -18.46
CA THR A 48 4.77 -8.47 -19.13
C THR A 48 3.67 -7.54 -19.67
N THR A 49 2.40 -7.81 -19.37
CA THR A 49 1.29 -6.94 -19.80
C THR A 49 1.26 -5.66 -18.98
N ALA A 50 1.22 -4.53 -19.66
CA ALA A 50 1.12 -3.20 -19.07
C ALA A 50 -0.17 -2.52 -19.53
N LEU A 51 -1.00 -2.10 -18.57
CA LEU A 51 -2.20 -1.32 -18.84
C LEU A 51 -1.94 0.15 -18.59
N VAL A 52 -2.41 1.00 -19.50
CA VAL A 52 -2.29 2.45 -19.39
C VAL A 52 -3.67 3.09 -19.54
N PHE A 53 -4.13 3.76 -18.50
CA PHE A 53 -5.35 4.56 -18.50
C PHE A 53 -4.97 6.03 -18.65
N ASP A 54 -5.17 6.56 -19.86
CA ASP A 54 -4.77 7.91 -20.27
C ASP A 54 -5.95 8.70 -20.87
N SER A 55 -7.18 8.26 -20.62
CA SER A 55 -8.40 8.87 -21.17
C SER A 55 -9.41 9.21 -20.07
N GLY A 56 -10.25 10.21 -20.32
CA GLY A 56 -11.36 10.58 -19.43
C GLY A 56 -12.60 9.69 -19.53
N ALA A 57 -12.62 8.73 -20.45
CA ALA A 57 -13.81 7.93 -20.75
C ALA A 57 -13.99 6.76 -19.77
N GLN A 58 -15.24 6.45 -19.44
CA GLN A 58 -15.64 5.25 -18.68
C GLN A 58 -14.89 5.11 -17.34
N VAL A 59 -15.00 6.12 -16.47
CA VAL A 59 -14.27 6.17 -15.17
C VAL A 59 -14.66 5.09 -14.17
N VAL A 60 -15.68 4.29 -14.49
CA VAL A 60 -15.95 3.01 -13.83
C VAL A 60 -15.76 1.94 -14.89
N THR A 61 -14.69 1.15 -14.78
CA THR A 61 -14.38 0.09 -15.75
C THR A 61 -14.54 -1.29 -15.14
N VAL A 62 -14.81 -2.27 -15.99
CA VAL A 62 -15.04 -3.66 -15.59
C VAL A 62 -14.05 -4.55 -16.33
N ASN A 63 -13.15 -5.17 -15.58
CA ASN A 63 -12.37 -6.29 -16.08
C ASN A 63 -13.31 -7.49 -16.27
N ASN A 64 -13.80 -7.70 -17.49
CA ASN A 64 -14.64 -8.84 -17.85
C ASN A 64 -13.88 -9.89 -18.69
N ILE A 65 -12.53 -9.86 -18.66
CA ILE A 65 -11.71 -10.87 -19.33
C ILE A 65 -11.89 -12.21 -18.60
N ASN A 66 -12.26 -13.26 -19.35
CA ASN A 66 -12.54 -14.57 -18.78
C ASN A 66 -11.32 -15.16 -18.08
N GLY A 67 -11.48 -15.66 -16.85
CA GLY A 67 -10.37 -16.17 -16.03
C GLY A 67 -9.51 -15.09 -15.37
N GLY A 68 -9.83 -13.80 -15.56
CA GLY A 68 -9.05 -12.67 -15.05
C GLY A 68 -7.91 -12.26 -15.97
N LEU A 69 -7.03 -11.37 -15.48
CA LEU A 69 -5.91 -10.85 -16.24
C LEU A 69 -4.62 -10.94 -15.42
N VAL A 70 -3.59 -11.57 -16.01
CA VAL A 70 -2.21 -11.46 -15.52
C VAL A 70 -1.59 -10.21 -16.14
N LEU A 71 -0.97 -9.38 -15.30
CA LEU A 71 -0.32 -8.15 -15.71
C LEU A 71 0.91 -7.86 -14.83
N ASN A 72 1.82 -7.04 -15.37
CA ASN A 72 2.93 -6.48 -14.63
C ASN A 72 2.58 -5.10 -14.06
N SER A 73 1.97 -4.23 -14.88
CA SER A 73 1.74 -2.85 -14.47
C SER A 73 0.35 -2.32 -14.80
N LEU A 74 -0.19 -1.53 -13.90
CA LEU A 74 -1.39 -0.71 -14.10
C LEU A 74 -1.02 0.75 -13.87
N SER A 75 -1.09 1.57 -14.91
CA SER A 75 -0.75 2.99 -14.85
C SER A 75 -1.98 3.84 -15.14
N ILE A 76 -2.23 4.84 -14.31
CA ILE A 76 -3.23 5.87 -14.51
C ILE A 76 -2.49 7.20 -14.64
N SER A 77 -2.55 7.79 -15.82
CA SER A 77 -1.83 9.04 -16.12
C SER A 77 -2.49 10.24 -15.44
N SER A 78 -1.81 11.39 -15.49
CA SER A 78 -2.38 12.67 -15.08
C SER A 78 -3.50 13.18 -15.99
N ALA A 79 -3.65 12.64 -17.21
CA ALA A 79 -4.74 12.99 -18.11
C ALA A 79 -6.02 12.19 -17.83
N SER A 80 -5.92 11.07 -17.11
CA SER A 80 -7.09 10.33 -16.62
C SER A 80 -7.59 10.95 -15.31
N PRO A 81 -8.91 11.11 -15.12
CA PRO A 81 -9.48 11.33 -13.79
C PRO A 81 -9.33 10.09 -12.92
N ALA A 82 -9.60 10.23 -11.63
CA ALA A 82 -9.73 9.11 -10.71
C ALA A 82 -10.75 8.07 -11.21
N ARG A 83 -10.46 6.78 -11.00
CA ARG A 83 -11.19 5.67 -11.62
C ARG A 83 -11.55 4.58 -10.62
N THR A 84 -12.67 3.89 -10.87
CA THR A 84 -13.02 2.65 -10.18
C THR A 84 -12.81 1.46 -11.11
N PHE A 85 -12.10 0.44 -10.61
CA PHE A 85 -11.84 -0.82 -11.29
C PHE A 85 -12.63 -1.95 -10.61
N ASN A 86 -13.58 -2.53 -11.36
CA ASN A 86 -14.43 -3.63 -10.92
C ASN A 86 -14.18 -4.90 -11.76
N GLY A 87 -14.82 -6.01 -11.38
CA GLY A 87 -14.88 -7.22 -12.19
C GLY A 87 -13.93 -8.33 -11.74
N ASN A 88 -13.42 -9.08 -12.70
CA ASN A 88 -12.62 -10.29 -12.52
C ASN A 88 -11.22 -10.00 -11.95
N LEU A 89 -10.57 -11.06 -11.46
CA LEU A 89 -9.24 -11.06 -10.85
C LEU A 89 -8.18 -10.32 -11.69
N LEU A 90 -7.38 -9.51 -11.00
CA LEU A 90 -6.13 -8.94 -11.50
C LEU A 90 -4.95 -9.61 -10.78
N ARG A 91 -4.10 -10.31 -11.54
CA ARG A 91 -2.93 -11.03 -11.02
C ARG A 91 -1.66 -10.27 -11.38
N PHE A 92 -1.04 -9.66 -10.38
CA PHE A 92 0.22 -8.95 -10.52
C PHE A 92 1.39 -9.91 -10.45
N ALA A 93 2.14 -10.03 -11.56
CA ALA A 93 3.22 -10.98 -11.74
C ALA A 93 4.41 -10.40 -12.52
N GLY A 94 5.49 -11.17 -12.61
CA GLY A 94 6.72 -10.79 -13.31
C GLY A 94 7.68 -10.01 -12.43
N THR A 95 8.66 -9.36 -13.05
CA THR A 95 9.66 -8.57 -12.33
C THR A 95 9.06 -7.23 -11.90
N SER A 96 9.05 -6.97 -10.59
CA SER A 96 8.65 -5.69 -9.99
C SER A 96 7.27 -5.17 -10.45
N PRO A 97 6.18 -5.92 -10.26
CA PRO A 97 4.86 -5.46 -10.64
C PRO A 97 4.46 -4.19 -9.88
N GLN A 98 3.66 -3.34 -10.51
CA GLN A 98 3.40 -1.99 -10.00
C GLN A 98 2.02 -1.43 -10.35
N ILE A 99 1.51 -0.57 -9.47
CA ILE A 99 0.40 0.33 -9.74
C ILE A 99 0.93 1.76 -9.66
N ASN A 100 0.80 2.52 -10.74
CA ASN A 100 1.24 3.91 -10.85
C ASN A 100 0.05 4.85 -11.01
N LEU A 101 -0.08 5.81 -10.09
CA LEU A 101 -1.12 6.83 -10.13
C LEU A 101 -0.45 8.19 -10.27
N ALA A 102 -0.81 8.90 -11.33
CA ALA A 102 -0.47 10.30 -11.54
C ALA A 102 -1.71 11.22 -11.51
N THR A 103 -2.88 10.69 -11.14
CA THR A 103 -4.13 11.45 -11.00
C THR A 103 -3.95 12.54 -9.94
N THR A 104 -4.38 13.77 -10.22
CA THR A 104 -4.17 14.90 -9.29
C THR A 104 -5.37 15.20 -8.40
N GLY A 105 -6.52 14.57 -8.65
CA GLY A 105 -7.72 14.72 -7.85
C GLY A 105 -8.65 13.51 -7.91
N GLY A 106 -9.31 13.22 -6.78
CA GLY A 106 -10.18 12.07 -6.59
C GLY A 106 -9.41 10.79 -6.28
N HIS A 107 -10.04 9.85 -5.59
CA HIS A 107 -9.42 8.58 -5.23
C HIS A 107 -9.65 7.53 -6.32
N THR A 108 -8.58 6.84 -6.71
CA THR A 108 -8.68 5.66 -7.56
C THR A 108 -8.99 4.45 -6.70
N VAL A 109 -9.98 3.66 -7.09
CA VAL A 109 -10.49 2.53 -6.31
C VAL A 109 -10.33 1.23 -7.10
N ILE A 110 -9.70 0.24 -6.51
CA ILE A 110 -9.60 -1.12 -7.06
C ILE A 110 -10.47 -2.06 -6.23
N SER A 111 -11.70 -2.28 -6.70
CA SER A 111 -12.65 -3.20 -6.10
C SER A 111 -12.50 -4.63 -6.63
N ALA A 112 -11.91 -4.80 -7.82
CA ALA A 112 -11.56 -6.12 -8.35
C ALA A 112 -10.60 -6.86 -7.40
N PRO A 113 -10.74 -8.19 -7.23
CA PRO A 113 -9.82 -8.95 -6.39
C PRO A 113 -8.41 -8.94 -6.99
N LEU A 114 -7.41 -8.83 -6.11
CA LEU A 114 -6.01 -8.85 -6.47
C LEU A 114 -5.35 -10.16 -6.05
N GLN A 115 -4.49 -10.69 -6.91
CA GLN A 115 -3.55 -11.76 -6.58
C GLN A 115 -2.12 -11.29 -6.82
N LEU A 116 -1.27 -11.43 -5.83
CA LEU A 116 0.14 -11.02 -5.85
C LEU A 116 1.01 -12.26 -6.00
N ASP A 117 1.56 -12.49 -7.20
CA ASP A 117 2.54 -13.55 -7.42
C ASP A 117 3.97 -13.06 -7.14
N ALA A 118 4.16 -11.74 -7.10
CA ALA A 118 5.36 -11.04 -6.68
C ALA A 118 4.99 -9.80 -5.85
N ASN A 119 5.97 -9.17 -5.21
CA ASN A 119 5.74 -7.98 -4.41
C ASN A 119 5.22 -6.83 -5.29
N LEU A 120 4.03 -6.34 -4.96
CA LEU A 120 3.37 -5.26 -5.69
C LEU A 120 3.79 -3.91 -5.12
N ARG A 121 4.37 -3.08 -5.98
CA ARG A 121 4.72 -1.70 -5.65
C ARG A 121 3.56 -0.76 -5.95
N THR A 122 3.16 0.08 -5.00
CA THR A 122 2.21 1.17 -5.25
C THR A 122 2.93 2.51 -5.27
N ASN A 123 2.65 3.30 -6.31
CA ASN A 123 3.12 4.66 -6.46
C ASN A 123 1.89 5.56 -6.58
N SER A 124 1.62 6.35 -5.55
CA SER A 124 0.51 7.30 -5.54
C SER A 124 0.99 8.73 -5.32
N PRO A 125 0.16 9.73 -5.63
CA PRO A 125 0.42 11.10 -5.26
C PRO A 125 0.55 11.23 -3.73
N ALA A 126 1.44 12.10 -3.28
CA ALA A 126 1.67 12.38 -1.86
C ALA A 126 0.68 13.40 -1.26
N ASN A 127 -0.41 13.70 -1.96
CA ASN A 127 -1.45 14.61 -1.48
C ASN A 127 -2.61 13.83 -0.87
N PHE A 128 -3.37 14.46 0.02
CA PHE A 128 -4.51 13.82 0.69
C PHE A 128 -5.80 13.73 -0.15
N VAL A 129 -5.77 14.20 -1.40
CA VAL A 129 -6.95 14.36 -2.27
C VAL A 129 -6.98 13.39 -3.46
N SER A 130 -5.92 12.59 -3.64
CA SER A 130 -5.79 11.61 -4.72
C SER A 130 -4.97 10.40 -4.27
N HIS A 131 -5.66 9.32 -3.90
CA HIS A 131 -5.06 8.11 -3.31
C HIS A 131 -5.46 6.87 -4.06
N LEU A 132 -4.69 5.79 -3.84
CA LEU A 132 -5.08 4.44 -4.20
C LEU A 132 -5.86 3.80 -3.05
N ARG A 133 -7.08 3.35 -3.32
CA ARG A 133 -7.90 2.58 -2.39
C ARG A 133 -8.13 1.17 -2.91
N ILE A 134 -7.88 0.17 -2.09
CA ILE A 134 -8.05 -1.25 -2.45
C ILE A 134 -9.02 -1.89 -1.44
N PRO A 135 -10.34 -1.75 -1.67
CA PRO A 135 -11.35 -2.49 -0.92
C PRO A 135 -11.53 -3.93 -1.41
N GLY A 136 -11.07 -4.26 -2.63
CA GLY A 136 -11.03 -5.63 -3.12
C GLY A 136 -10.09 -6.51 -2.27
N ASN A 137 -10.43 -7.80 -2.17
CA ASN A 137 -9.57 -8.74 -1.44
C ASN A 137 -8.23 -8.93 -2.15
N VAL A 138 -7.15 -8.94 -1.39
CA VAL A 138 -5.79 -9.18 -1.85
C VAL A 138 -5.30 -10.54 -1.36
N SER A 139 -4.75 -11.35 -2.26
CA SER A 139 -4.28 -12.72 -2.02
C SER A 139 -2.92 -12.98 -2.68
N GLY A 140 -2.35 -14.18 -2.49
CA GLY A 140 -1.10 -14.61 -3.15
C GLY A 140 0.13 -14.68 -2.24
N THR A 141 1.28 -14.98 -2.83
CA THR A 141 2.56 -15.14 -2.13
C THR A 141 3.39 -13.85 -2.06
N GLY A 142 3.09 -12.89 -2.95
CA GLY A 142 3.69 -11.57 -2.94
C GLY A 142 3.18 -10.69 -1.80
N GLY A 143 3.98 -9.69 -1.45
CA GLY A 143 3.66 -8.66 -0.47
C GLY A 143 3.24 -7.33 -1.11
N ILE A 144 2.91 -6.35 -0.27
CA ILE A 144 2.62 -4.97 -0.68
C ILE A 144 3.81 -4.09 -0.31
N ILE A 145 4.28 -3.29 -1.27
CA ILE A 145 5.28 -2.24 -1.05
C ILE A 145 4.58 -0.89 -1.32
N ALA A 146 4.13 -0.23 -0.24
CA ALA A 146 3.67 1.14 -0.30
C ALA A 146 4.88 2.05 -0.48
N HIS A 147 5.19 2.38 -1.73
CA HIS A 147 6.46 3.00 -2.07
C HIS A 147 6.45 4.52 -1.93
N GLN A 148 5.39 5.16 -2.41
CA GLN A 148 5.23 6.61 -2.33
C GLN A 148 3.75 7.00 -2.33
N GLY A 149 3.46 8.12 -1.71
CA GLY A 149 2.11 8.64 -1.54
C GLY A 149 1.24 7.70 -0.72
N VAL A 150 -0.07 7.84 -0.88
CA VAL A 150 -1.04 7.18 0.01
C VAL A 150 -1.71 6.00 -0.67
N THR A 151 -1.64 4.84 0.00
CA THR A 151 -2.37 3.62 -0.36
C THR A 151 -3.23 3.18 0.83
N GLU A 152 -4.47 2.77 0.57
CA GLU A 152 -5.40 2.25 1.57
C GLU A 152 -5.75 0.77 1.27
N LEU A 153 -5.61 -0.12 2.25
CA LEU A 153 -6.06 -1.50 2.19
C LEU A 153 -7.21 -1.72 3.17
N THR A 154 -8.40 -2.01 2.66
CA THR A 154 -9.61 -2.21 3.49
C THR A 154 -10.31 -3.55 3.28
N GLY A 155 -9.88 -4.32 2.27
CA GLY A 155 -10.36 -5.68 2.03
C GLY A 155 -9.97 -6.68 3.13
N THR A 156 -10.54 -7.88 3.07
CA THR A 156 -10.12 -8.99 3.93
C THR A 156 -8.98 -9.73 3.24
N ASN A 157 -7.75 -9.34 3.58
CA ASN A 157 -6.58 -9.71 2.81
C ASN A 157 -5.85 -10.93 3.38
N ILE A 158 -5.45 -11.84 2.48
CA ILE A 158 -4.81 -13.13 2.78
C ILE A 158 -3.48 -13.34 2.04
N PHE A 159 -2.90 -12.28 1.46
CA PHE A 159 -1.55 -12.37 0.87
C PHE A 159 -0.53 -12.69 1.95
N THR A 160 0.47 -13.49 1.63
CA THR A 160 1.44 -14.03 2.62
C THR A 160 2.80 -13.36 2.58
N GLY A 161 3.08 -12.53 1.58
CA GLY A 161 4.32 -11.75 1.52
C GLY A 161 4.31 -10.60 2.53
N ALA A 162 5.50 -10.04 2.77
CA ALA A 162 5.69 -8.95 3.72
C ALA A 162 5.04 -7.64 3.26
N THR A 163 4.63 -6.82 4.21
CA THR A 163 4.19 -5.45 3.97
C THR A 163 5.34 -4.49 4.23
N VAL A 164 5.66 -3.63 3.27
CA VAL A 164 6.74 -2.63 3.39
C VAL A 164 6.17 -1.24 3.12
N VAL A 165 6.40 -0.32 4.04
CA VAL A 165 6.16 1.12 3.86
C VAL A 165 7.50 1.81 3.70
N ARG A 166 7.74 2.35 2.51
CA ARG A 166 9.00 3.01 2.15
C ARG A 166 8.96 4.48 2.55
N ASN A 167 10.13 5.13 2.46
CA ASN A 167 10.24 6.58 2.56
C ASN A 167 9.27 7.29 1.58
N GLY A 168 8.44 8.20 2.10
CA GLY A 168 7.44 8.94 1.34
C GLY A 168 6.16 8.16 1.06
N GLY A 169 6.06 6.91 1.53
CA GLY A 169 4.86 6.09 1.49
C GLY A 169 4.03 6.21 2.76
N LEU A 170 2.71 6.25 2.61
CA LEU A 170 1.75 6.08 3.69
C LEU A 170 0.84 4.90 3.35
N LEU A 171 0.80 3.90 4.21
CA LEU A 171 -0.13 2.78 4.12
C LEU A 171 -1.18 2.85 5.21
N GLY A 172 -2.41 3.20 4.83
CA GLY A 172 -3.59 3.13 5.67
C GLY A 172 -4.20 1.73 5.63
N VAL A 173 -4.52 1.14 6.78
CA VAL A 173 -5.14 -0.18 6.87
C VAL A 173 -6.43 -0.14 7.67
N ALA A 174 -7.47 -0.78 7.16
CA ALA A 174 -8.73 -1.00 7.87
C ALA A 174 -9.09 -2.50 7.91
N GLY A 175 -9.73 -2.95 8.98
CA GLY A 175 -10.23 -4.32 9.13
C GLY A 175 -9.14 -5.37 8.92
N GLY A 176 -9.33 -6.24 7.93
CA GLY A 176 -8.39 -7.31 7.57
C GLY A 176 -7.25 -6.90 6.64
N GLY A 177 -6.95 -5.60 6.51
CA GLY A 177 -6.08 -5.05 5.47
C GLY A 177 -4.68 -5.69 5.39
N VAL A 178 -4.12 -6.14 6.51
CA VAL A 178 -2.80 -6.81 6.59
C VAL A 178 -2.85 -8.15 7.33
N ALA A 179 -4.02 -8.77 7.46
CA ALA A 179 -4.19 -9.99 8.24
C ALA A 179 -3.30 -11.16 7.76
N GLY A 180 -3.14 -11.31 6.44
CA GLY A 180 -2.29 -12.34 5.83
C GLY A 180 -0.78 -12.05 5.86
N SER A 181 -0.36 -10.79 6.06
CA SER A 181 1.03 -10.37 5.89
C SER A 181 1.98 -11.16 6.81
N SER A 182 3.17 -11.53 6.32
CA SER A 182 4.19 -12.21 7.14
C SER A 182 4.85 -11.28 8.18
N GLY A 183 4.71 -9.97 8.02
CA GLY A 183 5.36 -8.96 8.86
C GLY A 183 5.34 -7.60 8.19
N ILE A 184 5.55 -6.55 8.98
CA ILE A 184 5.50 -5.16 8.54
C ILE A 184 6.89 -4.54 8.70
N SER A 185 7.35 -3.78 7.71
CA SER A 185 8.54 -2.93 7.81
C SER A 185 8.16 -1.50 7.46
N VAL A 186 8.48 -0.56 8.33
CA VAL A 186 8.26 0.87 8.09
C VAL A 186 9.61 1.57 8.10
N GLU A 187 10.04 2.04 6.94
CA GLU A 187 11.29 2.77 6.78
C GLU A 187 11.18 4.22 7.25
N THR A 188 12.32 4.87 7.46
CA THR A 188 12.39 6.30 7.76
C THR A 188 11.68 7.13 6.69
N GLY A 189 10.80 8.03 7.15
CA GLY A 189 9.93 8.83 6.29
C GLY A 189 8.69 8.10 5.76
N GLY A 190 8.48 6.83 6.13
CA GLY A 190 7.25 6.09 5.87
C GLY A 190 6.28 6.14 7.06
N GLU A 191 4.98 5.97 6.79
CA GLU A 191 3.92 5.96 7.80
C GLU A 191 2.96 4.77 7.62
N PHE A 192 2.81 3.95 8.66
CA PHE A 192 1.81 2.90 8.75
C PHE A 192 0.68 3.34 9.67
N GLN A 193 -0.54 3.43 9.13
CA GLN A 193 -1.67 4.01 9.83
C GLN A 193 -2.81 3.01 10.01
N LEU A 194 -3.31 2.88 11.23
CA LEU A 194 -4.49 2.07 11.53
C LEU A 194 -5.75 2.94 11.45
N LEU A 195 -6.75 2.45 10.73
CA LEU A 195 -8.03 3.12 10.47
C LEU A 195 -9.18 2.30 11.05
N LYS A 196 -10.31 2.92 11.43
CA LYS A 196 -11.62 2.24 11.60
C LYS A 196 -11.62 0.97 12.48
N ASN A 197 -11.27 1.10 13.76
CA ASN A 197 -11.27 -0.01 14.73
C ASN A 197 -10.46 -1.23 14.27
N THR A 198 -9.27 -0.98 13.75
CA THR A 198 -8.39 -2.03 13.24
C THR A 198 -7.50 -2.60 14.33
N PHE A 199 -7.33 -3.92 14.28
CA PHE A 199 -6.47 -4.70 15.16
C PHE A 199 -5.38 -5.35 14.33
N VAL A 200 -4.12 -5.03 14.61
CA VAL A 200 -2.96 -5.60 13.89
C VAL A 200 -2.09 -6.40 14.84
N SER A 201 -1.88 -7.68 14.54
CA SER A 201 -1.08 -8.62 15.34
C SER A 201 0.14 -9.18 14.60
N ARG A 202 0.61 -8.49 13.56
CA ARG A 202 1.79 -8.89 12.77
C ARG A 202 3.06 -8.30 13.40
N PRO A 203 4.22 -8.98 13.37
CA PRO A 203 5.45 -8.36 13.83
C PRO A 203 5.83 -7.14 12.96
N MET A 204 6.45 -6.12 13.56
CA MET A 204 6.90 -4.91 12.87
C MET A 204 8.36 -4.56 13.17
N THR A 205 9.07 -4.17 12.13
CA THR A 205 10.31 -3.39 12.21
C THR A 205 9.97 -1.94 11.91
N LEU A 206 10.34 -1.03 12.82
CA LEU A 206 9.96 0.38 12.78
C LEU A 206 11.20 1.28 12.76
N SER A 207 11.25 2.17 11.77
CA SER A 207 12.21 3.28 11.65
C SER A 207 11.54 4.57 11.19
N GLY A 208 10.20 4.61 11.28
CA GLY A 208 9.32 5.67 10.76
C GLY A 208 8.08 5.81 11.65
N GLY A 209 6.93 6.10 11.05
CA GLY A 209 5.69 6.36 11.80
C GLY A 209 4.76 5.15 11.92
N LEU A 210 4.23 4.92 13.12
CA LEU A 210 3.04 4.12 13.39
C LEU A 210 1.96 5.02 14.00
N THR A 211 0.82 5.16 13.34
CA THR A 211 -0.17 6.14 13.77
C THR A 211 -1.60 5.60 13.84
N SER A 212 -2.40 6.18 14.73
CA SER A 212 -3.84 5.98 14.75
C SER A 212 -4.56 6.91 13.76
N SER A 213 -5.86 6.73 13.62
CA SER A 213 -6.67 7.06 12.44
C SER A 213 -6.71 8.51 11.91
N ALA A 214 -6.12 9.51 12.55
CA ALA A 214 -6.81 10.80 12.53
C ALA A 214 -6.41 11.85 11.48
N ARG A 215 -5.21 11.81 10.91
CA ARG A 215 -4.92 12.62 9.69
C ARG A 215 -5.78 12.21 8.49
N GLN A 216 -6.29 10.98 8.49
CA GLN A 216 -7.02 10.37 7.40
C GLN A 216 -8.52 10.18 7.66
N ASN A 217 -8.96 10.17 8.91
CA ASN A 217 -10.35 9.94 9.29
C ASN A 217 -11.34 10.96 8.68
N VAL A 218 -10.89 12.20 8.48
CA VAL A 218 -11.64 13.30 7.84
C VAL A 218 -11.96 12.99 6.37
N ILE A 219 -11.14 12.17 5.71
CA ILE A 219 -11.21 11.85 4.29
C ILE A 219 -11.96 10.53 4.06
N PHE A 220 -11.87 9.58 5.01
CA PHE A 220 -12.42 8.22 4.84
C PHE A 220 -13.73 7.92 5.58
N GLY A 221 -14.26 8.90 6.33
CA GLY A 221 -15.57 8.85 6.98
C GLY A 221 -15.65 7.86 8.15
N GLY A 222 -15.71 8.39 9.36
CA GLY A 222 -16.02 7.65 10.59
C GLY A 222 -15.45 8.34 11.83
N THR A 223 -16.01 8.08 13.01
CA THR A 223 -15.32 8.28 14.29
C THR A 223 -14.70 6.93 14.67
N SER A 224 -13.43 6.90 15.07
CA SER A 224 -12.74 5.65 15.44
C SER A 224 -12.25 5.76 16.89
N PRO A 225 -13.02 5.30 17.87
CA PRO A 225 -12.65 5.50 19.28
C PRO A 225 -11.44 4.65 19.71
N SER A 226 -11.05 3.59 18.99
CA SER A 226 -9.79 2.88 19.29
C SER A 226 -9.33 1.95 18.15
N CYS A 227 -8.06 2.06 17.74
CA CYS A 227 -7.34 1.03 16.99
C CYS A 227 -6.30 0.40 17.91
N GLU A 228 -5.88 -0.84 17.67
CA GLU A 228 -4.89 -1.54 18.50
C GLU A 228 -3.78 -2.16 17.66
N TYR A 229 -2.56 -2.05 18.19
CA TYR A 229 -1.40 -2.78 17.70
C TYR A 229 -0.91 -3.78 18.75
N SER A 230 -1.00 -5.07 18.46
CA SER A 230 -0.63 -6.16 19.37
C SER A 230 0.56 -7.00 18.89
N GLY A 231 1.05 -6.75 17.67
CA GLY A 231 2.27 -7.37 17.16
C GLY A 231 3.53 -6.90 17.91
N ALA A 232 4.58 -7.72 17.92
CA ALA A 232 5.87 -7.29 18.48
C ALA A 232 6.49 -6.20 17.59
N ILE A 233 7.00 -5.13 18.20
CA ILE A 233 7.67 -4.00 17.53
C ILE A 233 9.16 -4.03 17.86
N SER A 234 10.00 -4.03 16.82
CA SER A 234 11.43 -3.77 16.90
C SER A 234 11.71 -2.40 16.32
N VAL A 235 12.05 -1.44 17.16
CA VAL A 235 12.48 -0.09 16.76
C VAL A 235 13.95 -0.17 16.36
N VAL A 236 14.29 0.18 15.11
CA VAL A 236 15.67 0.03 14.58
C VAL A 236 16.26 1.33 14.05
N GLY A 237 15.53 2.44 14.21
CA GLY A 237 15.94 3.80 13.91
C GLY A 237 14.93 4.79 14.48
N ASP A 238 15.11 6.07 14.20
CA ASP A 238 14.26 7.15 14.71
C ASP A 238 12.79 6.89 14.32
N SER A 239 11.96 6.64 15.33
CA SER A 239 10.60 6.16 15.13
C SER A 239 9.61 6.98 15.93
N GLU A 240 8.39 7.05 15.41
CA GLU A 240 7.27 7.69 16.10
C GLU A 240 6.09 6.72 16.21
N ILE A 241 5.53 6.59 17.42
CA ILE A 241 4.20 6.03 17.63
C ILE A 241 3.30 7.17 18.10
N ARG A 242 2.27 7.49 17.31
CA ARG A 242 1.39 8.63 17.58
C ARG A 242 -0.07 8.24 17.67
N ALA A 243 -0.75 8.71 18.72
CA ALA A 243 -2.21 8.70 18.80
C ALA A 243 -2.77 10.05 18.33
N PHE A 244 -3.41 10.08 17.17
CA PHE A 244 -4.09 11.27 16.63
C PHE A 244 -5.59 11.31 17.03
N SER A 245 -6.20 12.51 17.19
CA SER A 245 -7.67 12.72 17.28
C SER A 245 -8.27 13.11 15.94
N GLY A 246 -9.52 12.71 15.67
CA GLY A 246 -10.25 13.23 14.49
C GLY A 246 -10.29 14.76 14.51
N SER A 247 -10.50 15.40 13.36
CA SER A 247 -10.52 16.88 13.27
C SER A 247 -11.71 17.56 13.95
N ASP A 248 -12.55 16.81 14.66
CA ASP A 248 -13.68 17.34 15.41
C ASP A 248 -13.22 17.56 16.85
N SER A 249 -13.20 18.82 17.27
CA SER A 249 -12.76 19.29 18.59
C SER A 249 -13.73 18.93 19.72
N SER A 250 -14.79 18.15 19.44
CA SER A 250 -15.67 17.60 20.47
C SER A 250 -14.95 16.52 21.30
N LEU A 251 -15.15 16.57 22.62
CA LEU A 251 -14.68 15.56 23.59
C LEU A 251 -15.22 14.13 23.31
N GLU A 252 -16.08 13.96 22.30
CA GLU A 252 -16.63 12.68 21.85
C GLU A 252 -15.68 11.90 20.90
N ALA A 253 -14.52 12.47 20.55
CA ALA A 253 -13.54 11.86 19.64
C ALA A 253 -12.20 11.48 20.31
N MET A 254 -12.18 11.19 21.62
CA MET A 254 -10.99 10.69 22.30
C MET A 254 -10.50 9.39 21.65
N VAL A 255 -9.22 9.35 21.29
CA VAL A 255 -8.57 8.14 20.77
C VAL A 255 -7.74 7.50 21.86
N VAL A 256 -8.08 6.26 22.17
CA VAL A 256 -7.16 5.36 22.89
C VAL A 256 -6.47 4.51 21.84
N PHE A 257 -5.14 4.60 21.78
CA PHE A 257 -4.31 3.75 20.95
C PHE A 257 -3.50 2.79 21.84
N PRO A 258 -3.97 1.56 22.06
CA PRO A 258 -3.20 0.55 22.76
C PRO A 258 -2.12 -0.04 21.84
N VAL A 259 -0.90 -0.05 22.36
CA VAL A 259 0.21 -0.88 21.88
C VAL A 259 0.43 -1.97 22.92
N SER A 260 -0.13 -3.15 22.66
CA SER A 260 -0.14 -4.27 23.60
C SER A 260 0.96 -5.31 23.34
N GLY A 261 1.53 -5.32 22.13
CA GLY A 261 2.68 -6.15 21.79
C GLY A 261 3.96 -5.70 22.49
N ALA A 262 4.96 -6.58 22.55
CA ALA A 262 6.27 -6.24 23.09
C ALA A 262 6.95 -5.16 22.24
N VAL A 263 7.55 -4.16 22.87
CA VAL A 263 8.35 -3.12 22.20
C VAL A 263 9.82 -3.27 22.61
N ASN A 264 10.69 -3.48 21.63
CA ASN A 264 12.14 -3.54 21.81
C ASN A 264 12.79 -2.39 21.04
N LEU A 265 13.56 -1.56 21.73
CA LEU A 265 14.23 -0.40 21.17
C LEU A 265 15.39 -0.74 20.24
N ALA A 266 15.89 -1.98 20.21
CA ALA A 266 16.85 -2.55 19.24
C ALA A 266 17.91 -1.59 18.60
N GLY A 267 18.38 -0.58 19.34
CA GLY A 267 19.35 0.43 18.89
C GLY A 267 18.77 1.72 18.30
N GLY A 268 17.45 1.86 18.15
CA GLY A 268 16.78 3.07 17.68
C GLY A 268 16.00 3.81 18.76
N ASP A 269 15.64 5.05 18.45
CA ASP A 269 14.93 5.95 19.37
C ASP A 269 13.42 5.97 19.08
N LEU A 270 12.62 6.06 20.12
CA LEU A 270 11.16 6.08 20.05
C LEU A 270 10.59 7.38 20.61
N ILE A 271 9.87 8.11 19.77
CA ILE A 271 8.97 9.18 20.19
C ILE A 271 7.57 8.60 20.35
N ALA A 272 7.01 8.71 21.55
CA ALA A 272 5.65 8.35 21.87
C ALA A 272 4.83 9.63 22.04
N SER A 273 3.86 9.88 21.16
CA SER A 273 3.15 11.15 21.13
C SER A 273 1.63 11.03 21.06
N THR A 274 0.95 12.06 21.53
CA THR A 274 -0.50 12.26 21.36
C THR A 274 -0.75 13.62 20.73
N GLU A 275 -1.69 13.71 19.79
CA GLU A 275 -2.07 14.98 19.15
C GLU A 275 -3.55 15.26 19.35
N GLY A 276 -3.88 16.33 20.08
CA GLY A 276 -5.25 16.71 20.42
C GLY A 276 -5.67 16.33 21.84
N PRO A 277 -6.65 17.04 22.42
CA PRO A 277 -7.04 16.88 23.83
C PRO A 277 -7.68 15.51 24.09
N GLY A 278 -7.31 14.89 25.22
CA GLY A 278 -7.94 13.65 25.70
C GLY A 278 -7.48 12.36 25.02
N ASN A 279 -6.55 12.43 24.06
CA ASN A 279 -5.98 11.23 23.46
C ASN A 279 -5.05 10.50 24.43
N THR A 280 -4.97 9.18 24.26
CA THR A 280 -4.11 8.33 25.06
C THR A 280 -3.38 7.36 24.16
N LEU A 281 -2.05 7.41 24.19
CA LEU A 281 -1.19 6.33 23.71
C LEU A 281 -0.84 5.46 24.92
N LYS A 282 -1.16 4.16 24.85
CA LYS A 282 -0.94 3.23 25.97
C LYS A 282 -0.07 2.06 25.56
N PHE A 283 1.13 1.97 26.13
CA PHE A 283 1.93 0.75 26.09
C PHE A 283 1.48 -0.19 27.22
N SER A 284 1.06 -1.40 26.87
CA SER A 284 0.63 -2.40 27.87
C SER A 284 1.73 -3.41 28.21
N SER A 285 2.85 -3.33 27.52
CA SER A 285 4.06 -4.12 27.77
C SER A 285 5.22 -3.20 28.19
N VAL A 286 6.21 -3.77 28.86
CA VAL A 286 7.45 -3.04 29.19
C VAL A 286 8.24 -2.81 27.90
N ILE A 287 8.64 -1.56 27.67
CA ILE A 287 9.59 -1.21 26.60
C ILE A 287 10.98 -1.67 27.05
N THR A 288 11.67 -2.43 26.21
CA THR A 288 12.97 -3.05 26.50
C THR A 288 14.02 -2.66 25.45
N GLY A 289 15.29 -3.04 25.66
CA GLY A 289 16.35 -2.83 24.67
C GLY A 289 17.18 -1.56 24.88
N THR A 290 18.09 -1.29 23.94
CA THR A 290 18.94 -0.09 23.91
C THR A 290 18.36 0.95 22.97
N GLY A 291 18.36 2.23 23.37
CA GLY A 291 17.77 3.36 22.64
C GLY A 291 17.07 4.32 23.61
N ASP A 292 16.62 5.46 23.13
CA ASP A 292 15.90 6.45 23.93
C ASP A 292 14.37 6.37 23.74
N VAL A 293 13.63 6.74 24.78
CA VAL A 293 12.18 6.94 24.72
C VAL A 293 11.86 8.37 25.14
N THR A 294 11.23 9.11 24.24
CA THR A 294 10.72 10.46 24.49
C THR A 294 9.20 10.41 24.48
N ALA A 295 8.57 10.95 25.51
CA ALA A 295 7.12 11.12 25.55
C ALA A 295 6.76 12.59 25.30
N GLU A 296 5.91 12.85 24.31
CA GLU A 296 5.50 14.20 23.91
C GLU A 296 3.99 14.35 23.88
N ALA A 297 3.48 15.44 24.44
CA ALA A 297 2.14 15.91 24.10
C ALA A 297 2.32 16.95 22.99
N ALA A 298 1.76 16.69 21.80
CA ALA A 298 1.63 17.74 20.81
C ALA A 298 0.50 18.66 21.31
N ASP A 299 0.88 19.78 21.93
CA ASP A 299 -0.04 20.86 22.25
C ASP A 299 -0.79 21.25 20.96
N GLY A 300 -2.12 21.26 21.06
CA GLY A 300 -3.02 21.61 19.95
C GLY A 300 -2.93 23.07 19.52
#